data_AF-A0A127M5F8-F1
#
_entry.id   AF-A0A127M5F8-F1
#
_cell.length_a   1.000
_cell.length_b   1.000
_cell.length_c   1.000
_cell.angle_alpha   90.00
_cell.angle_beta   90.00
_cell.angle_gamma   90.00
#
_symmetry.space_group_name_H-M   'P 1'
#
loop_
_entity.id
_entity.type
_entity.pdbx_description
1 polymer ?
#
loop_
_entity_poly.entity_id
_entity_poly.type
_entity_poly.pdbx_seq_one_letter_code
_entity_poly.pdbx_strand_id
1 'polypeptide(L)'
;MAFSDNIWWTRKSKIQAEKRLVSNAFQAQVVLLWYSFAGVAASVYYLKYSSSDGDMSGIAWVVYSVLVLCMSGFINGLSFKQRAGLIKECYETLNDVYQRCREFEAGKTPCVTLEELSAEYDQILGVCENHLTIDYYLAQCEAYLTTPKENRKNLDKKPTPYIWICTAWHITKRCLMMAFFYLLPVLVFILLECMA
;
A
#
# COMPACT_ATOMS: atom_id res chain seq x y z
N MET A 1 -23.30 -17.10 8.84
CA MET A 1 -21.98 -16.56 9.17
C MET A 1 -22.03 -16.07 10.58
N ALA A 2 -21.05 -16.45 11.40
CA ALA A 2 -20.95 -15.95 12.75
C ALA A 2 -20.55 -14.46 12.71
N PHE A 3 -20.90 -13.69 13.75
CA PHE A 3 -20.52 -12.28 13.79
C PHE A 3 -19.00 -12.15 13.87
N SER A 4 -18.35 -13.09 14.59
CA SER A 4 -16.90 -13.21 14.66
C SER A 4 -16.21 -13.37 13.30
N ASP A 5 -16.83 -14.08 12.34
CA ASP A 5 -16.28 -14.27 10.99
C ASP A 5 -16.18 -12.94 10.22
N ASN A 6 -17.19 -12.08 10.34
CA ASN A 6 -17.20 -10.77 9.69
C ASN A 6 -16.11 -9.86 10.24
N ILE A 7 -15.93 -9.86 11.56
CA ILE A 7 -14.85 -9.11 12.23
C ILE A 7 -13.49 -9.64 11.78
N TRP A 8 -13.32 -10.97 11.71
CA TRP A 8 -12.08 -11.58 11.27
C TRP A 8 -11.70 -11.16 9.84
N TRP A 9 -12.65 -11.18 8.90
CA TRP A 9 -12.42 -10.75 7.52
C TRP A 9 -12.10 -9.26 7.41
N THR A 10 -12.78 -8.43 8.20
CA THR A 10 -12.51 -6.99 8.30
C THR A 10 -11.08 -6.76 8.77
N ARG A 11 -10.68 -7.44 9.85
CA ARG A 11 -9.34 -7.37 10.41
C ARG A 11 -8.28 -7.77 9.39
N LYS A 12 -8.46 -8.90 8.70
CA LYS A 12 -7.54 -9.37 7.66
C LYS A 12 -7.42 -8.38 6.49
N SER A 13 -8.52 -7.75 6.10
CA SER A 13 -8.51 -6.73 5.04
C SER A 13 -7.77 -5.46 5.47
N LYS A 14 -7.95 -5.01 6.72
CA LYS A 14 -7.22 -3.87 7.27
C LYS A 14 -5.70 -4.13 7.38
N ILE A 15 -5.29 -5.36 7.73
CA ILE A 15 -3.87 -5.76 7.71
C ILE A 15 -3.29 -5.62 6.28
N GLN A 16 -4.04 -6.01 5.24
CA GLN A 16 -3.58 -5.84 3.85
C GLN A 16 -3.53 -4.35 3.43
N ALA A 17 -4.47 -3.54 3.88
CA ALA A 17 -4.46 -2.10 3.66
C ALA A 17 -3.22 -1.43 4.28
N GLU A 18 -2.87 -1.80 5.52
CA GLU A 18 -1.65 -1.34 6.20
C GLU A 18 -0.39 -1.72 5.40
N LYS A 19 -0.23 -3.01 5.05
CA LYS A 19 0.89 -3.49 4.22
C LYS A 19 1.04 -2.68 2.92
N ARG A 20 -0.08 -2.36 2.26
CA ARG A 20 -0.08 -1.52 1.06
C ARG A 20 0.42 -0.11 1.35
N LEU A 21 -0.09 0.56 2.39
CA LEU A 21 0.33 1.92 2.75
C LEU A 21 1.82 1.98 3.11
N VAL A 22 2.30 1.03 3.92
CA VAL A 22 3.72 0.93 4.29
C VAL A 22 4.58 0.71 3.05
N SER A 23 4.17 -0.20 2.16
CA SER A 23 4.87 -0.45 0.91
C SER A 23 4.88 0.79 0.00
N ASN A 24 3.79 1.54 -0.09
CA ASN A 24 3.74 2.79 -0.86
C ASN A 24 4.67 3.86 -0.25
N ALA A 25 4.71 3.98 1.08
CA ALA A 25 5.63 4.89 1.76
C ALA A 25 7.09 4.57 1.42
N PHE A 26 7.47 3.29 1.50
CA PHE A 26 8.82 2.84 1.15
C PHE A 26 9.15 3.12 -0.31
N GLN A 27 8.28 2.72 -1.25
CA GLN A 27 8.52 2.94 -2.68
C GLN A 27 8.61 4.42 -3.04
N ALA A 28 7.76 5.28 -2.46
CA ALA A 28 7.83 6.72 -2.69
C ALA A 28 9.17 7.31 -2.22
N GLN A 29 9.69 6.87 -1.08
CA GLN A 29 11.00 7.29 -0.57
C GLN A 29 12.16 6.81 -1.46
N VAL A 30 12.11 5.56 -1.93
CA VAL A 30 13.15 5.02 -2.82
C VAL A 30 13.13 5.71 -4.18
N VAL A 31 11.96 5.94 -4.77
CA VAL A 31 11.83 6.68 -6.04
C VAL A 31 12.36 8.10 -5.89
N LEU A 32 12.04 8.80 -4.80
CA LEU A 32 12.55 10.14 -4.55
C LEU A 32 14.08 10.17 -4.43
N LEU A 33 14.66 9.20 -3.73
CA LEU A 33 16.10 9.03 -3.63
C LEU A 33 16.72 8.76 -5.02
N TRP A 34 16.10 7.88 -5.81
CA TRP A 34 16.55 7.51 -7.15
C TRP A 34 16.59 8.73 -8.09
N TYR A 35 15.54 9.55 -8.08
CA TYR A 35 15.48 10.76 -8.88
C TYR A 35 16.51 11.80 -8.41
N SER A 36 16.66 11.97 -7.10
CA SER A 36 17.68 12.87 -6.56
C SER A 36 19.10 12.44 -6.98
N PHE A 37 19.39 11.14 -6.93
CA PHE A 37 20.66 10.58 -7.39
C PHE A 37 20.87 10.79 -8.89
N ALA A 38 19.85 10.49 -9.71
CA ALA A 38 19.92 10.67 -11.16
C ALA A 38 20.18 12.13 -11.55
N GLY A 39 19.54 13.08 -10.87
CA GLY A 39 19.77 14.51 -11.09
C GLY A 39 21.20 14.94 -10.81
N VAL A 40 21.79 14.48 -9.69
CA VAL A 40 23.19 14.78 -9.35
C VAL A 40 24.15 14.12 -10.34
N ALA A 41 23.92 12.85 -10.68
CA ALA A 41 24.77 12.12 -11.63
C ALA A 41 24.79 12.80 -13.01
N ALA A 42 23.62 13.22 -13.50
CA ALA A 42 23.53 13.94 -14.76
C ALA A 42 24.18 15.33 -14.69
N SER A 43 24.02 16.06 -13.58
CA SER A 43 24.69 17.36 -13.38
C SER A 43 26.21 17.24 -13.46
N VAL A 44 26.79 16.20 -12.85
CA VAL A 44 28.24 15.91 -12.92
C VAL A 44 28.67 15.51 -14.34
N TYR A 45 27.83 14.72 -15.04
CA TYR A 45 28.09 14.31 -16.42
C TYR A 45 28.18 15.53 -17.36
N TYR A 46 27.17 16.40 -17.34
CA TYR A 46 27.15 17.60 -18.17
C TYR A 46 28.27 18.59 -17.79
N LEU A 47 28.66 18.68 -16.51
CA LEU A 47 29.79 19.54 -16.12
C LEU A 47 31.12 19.12 -16.78
N LYS A 48 31.34 17.81 -16.98
CA LYS A 48 32.59 17.28 -17.53
C LYS A 48 32.57 17.19 -19.07
N TYR A 49 31.42 16.89 -19.66
CA TYR A 49 31.32 16.56 -21.09
C TYR A 49 30.62 17.62 -21.96
N SER A 50 30.04 18.70 -21.38
CA SER A 50 29.39 19.75 -22.17
C SER A 50 30.39 20.54 -23.04
N SER A 51 30.41 20.24 -24.33
CA SER A 51 31.14 20.99 -25.36
C SER A 51 30.19 21.75 -26.32
N SER A 52 28.88 21.82 -26.05
CA SER A 52 27.90 22.53 -26.88
C SER A 52 26.77 23.15 -26.04
N ASP A 53 26.47 24.43 -26.33
CA ASP A 53 25.32 25.26 -25.91
C ASP A 53 24.69 24.97 -24.52
N GLY A 54 25.39 25.44 -23.47
CA GLY A 54 25.09 25.14 -22.06
C GLY A 54 23.87 25.83 -21.44
N ASP A 55 23.21 26.80 -22.09
CA ASP A 55 22.16 27.60 -21.43
C ASP A 55 20.84 26.84 -21.26
N MET A 56 20.39 26.08 -22.26
CA MET A 56 19.11 25.37 -22.19
C MET A 56 19.18 24.13 -21.28
N SER A 57 20.32 23.43 -21.27
CA SER A 57 20.56 22.28 -20.39
C SER A 57 20.60 22.71 -18.91
N GLY A 58 21.27 23.83 -18.61
CA GLY A 58 21.34 24.38 -17.24
C GLY A 58 19.95 24.71 -16.67
N ILE A 59 19.10 25.39 -17.45
CA ILE A 59 17.73 25.73 -17.04
C ILE A 59 16.90 24.45 -16.78
N ALA A 60 17.02 23.43 -17.63
CA ALA A 60 16.29 22.17 -17.46
C ALA A 60 16.64 21.46 -16.13
N TRP A 61 17.92 21.44 -15.74
CA TRP A 61 18.37 20.83 -14.48
C TRP A 61 17.95 21.62 -13.23
N VAL A 62 17.86 22.95 -13.33
CA VAL A 62 17.29 23.80 -12.26
C VAL A 62 15.80 23.49 -12.08
N VAL A 63 15.03 23.44 -13.17
CA VAL A 63 13.60 23.09 -13.13
C VAL A 63 13.41 21.68 -12.55
N TYR A 64 14.23 20.71 -12.97
CA TYR A 64 14.21 19.36 -12.43
C TYR A 64 14.40 19.35 -10.90
N SER A 65 15.38 20.09 -10.39
CA SER A 65 15.67 20.18 -8.97
C SER A 65 14.50 20.75 -8.16
N VAL A 66 13.84 21.78 -8.68
CA VAL A 66 12.62 22.36 -8.07
C VAL A 66 11.47 21.36 -8.07
N LEU A 67 11.26 20.63 -9.17
CA LEU A 67 10.22 19.60 -9.25
C LEU A 67 10.46 18.46 -8.24
N VAL A 68 11.71 17.99 -8.12
CA VAL A 68 12.07 16.97 -7.12
C VAL A 68 11.79 17.46 -5.70
N LEU A 69 12.11 18.73 -5.41
CA LEU A 69 11.81 19.34 -4.11
C LEU A 69 10.30 19.41 -3.84
N CYS A 70 9.49 19.87 -4.80
CA CYS A 70 8.03 19.90 -4.68
C CYS A 70 7.45 18.50 -4.47
N MET A 71 7.94 17.51 -5.20
CA MET A 71 7.53 16.11 -5.05
C MET A 71 7.89 15.55 -3.67
N SER A 72 9.06 15.89 -3.13
CA SER A 72 9.46 15.53 -1.76
C SER A 72 8.45 16.03 -0.73
N GLY A 73 8.09 17.32 -0.81
CA GLY A 73 7.07 17.92 0.07
C GLY A 73 5.70 17.25 -0.07
N PHE A 74 5.28 17.00 -1.31
CA PHE A 74 4.00 16.34 -1.59
C PHE A 74 3.93 14.91 -1.03
N ILE A 75 4.97 14.10 -1.23
CA ILE A 75 5.05 12.73 -0.72
C ILE A 75 4.96 12.71 0.81
N ASN A 76 5.66 13.63 1.48
CA ASN A 76 5.59 13.76 2.93
C ASN A 76 4.20 14.19 3.40
N GLY A 77 3.51 15.06 2.65
CA GLY A 77 2.14 15.49 2.93
C GLY A 77 1.08 14.39 2.84
N LEU A 78 1.32 13.33 2.04
CA LEU A 78 0.40 12.18 1.93
C LEU A 78 0.35 11.30 3.19
N SER A 79 1.30 11.51 4.12
CA SER A 79 1.32 10.94 5.48
C SER A 79 1.08 9.42 5.54
N PHE A 80 1.56 8.67 4.54
CA PHE A 80 1.33 7.21 4.41
C PHE A 80 1.68 6.42 5.69
N LYS A 81 2.75 6.79 6.39
CA LYS A 81 3.17 6.14 7.64
C LYS A 81 2.18 6.38 8.79
N GLN A 82 1.67 7.61 8.92
CA GLN A 82 0.68 7.96 9.95
C GLN A 82 -0.63 7.21 9.70
N ARG A 83 -1.11 7.22 8.44
CA ARG A 83 -2.32 6.49 8.04
C ARG A 83 -2.18 4.98 8.27
N ALA A 84 -1.02 4.40 7.95
CA ALA A 84 -0.74 3.00 8.25
C ALA A 84 -0.78 2.72 9.77
N GLY A 85 -0.22 3.61 10.59
CA GLY A 85 -0.29 3.52 12.05
C GLY A 85 -1.71 3.49 12.59
N LEU A 86 -2.59 4.37 12.10
CA LEU A 86 -4.01 4.39 12.50
C LEU A 86 -4.74 3.11 12.10
N ILE A 87 -4.51 2.58 10.90
CA ILE A 87 -5.09 1.28 10.48
C ILE A 87 -4.59 0.15 11.38
N LYS A 88 -3.32 0.21 11.80
CA LYS A 88 -2.73 -0.77 12.69
C LYS A 88 -3.39 -0.82 14.05
N GLU A 89 -3.48 0.33 14.72
CA GLU A 89 -4.20 0.44 16.00
C GLU A 89 -5.66 -0.03 15.88
N CYS A 90 -6.30 0.28 14.77
CA CYS A 90 -7.68 -0.11 14.46
C CYS A 90 -7.86 -1.63 14.32
N TYR A 91 -6.96 -2.35 13.63
CA TYR A 91 -7.10 -3.82 13.53
C TYR A 91 -6.61 -4.55 14.79
N GLU A 92 -5.75 -3.93 15.59
CA GLU A 92 -5.29 -4.46 16.89
C GLU A 92 -6.43 -4.40 17.91
N THR A 93 -7.10 -3.25 18.05
CA THR A 93 -8.32 -3.11 18.87
C THR A 93 -9.44 -4.04 18.39
N LEU A 94 -9.60 -4.21 17.07
CA LEU A 94 -10.55 -5.14 16.49
C LEU A 94 -10.30 -6.60 16.88
N ASN A 95 -9.05 -6.97 17.19
CA ASN A 95 -8.72 -8.32 17.63
C ASN A 95 -9.30 -8.61 19.02
N ASP A 96 -9.36 -7.62 19.90
CA ASP A 96 -9.90 -7.76 21.24
C ASP A 96 -11.42 -7.99 21.19
N VAL A 97 -12.12 -7.19 20.36
CA VAL A 97 -13.54 -7.39 20.06
C VAL A 97 -13.81 -8.77 19.45
N TYR A 98 -12.94 -9.21 18.52
CA TYR A 98 -13.04 -10.54 17.92
C TYR A 98 -12.95 -11.67 18.95
N GLN A 99 -12.02 -11.59 19.91
CA GLN A 99 -11.90 -12.63 20.94
C GLN A 99 -13.13 -12.64 21.85
N ARG A 100 -13.63 -11.47 22.26
CA ARG A 100 -14.87 -11.35 23.04
C ARG A 100 -16.08 -11.91 22.29
N CYS A 101 -16.19 -11.67 20.97
CA CYS A 101 -17.21 -12.30 20.12
C CYS A 101 -17.14 -13.82 20.17
N ARG A 102 -15.94 -14.39 20.07
CA ARG A 102 -15.77 -15.85 20.07
C ARG A 102 -16.12 -16.47 21.41
N GLU A 103 -15.82 -15.79 22.52
CA GLU A 103 -16.19 -16.26 23.86
C GLU A 103 -17.70 -16.20 24.08
N PHE A 104 -18.35 -15.14 23.60
CA PHE A 104 -19.81 -15.00 23.58
C PHE A 104 -20.46 -16.11 22.73
N GLU A 105 -19.99 -16.32 21.50
CA GLU A 105 -20.49 -17.40 20.61
C GLU A 105 -20.24 -18.80 21.18
N ALA A 106 -19.19 -18.98 21.99
CA ALA A 106 -18.91 -20.21 22.71
C ALA A 106 -19.73 -20.36 24.02
N GLY A 107 -20.60 -19.41 24.36
CA GLY A 107 -21.44 -19.43 25.55
C GLY A 107 -20.69 -19.24 26.87
N LYS A 108 -19.46 -18.72 26.84
CA LYS A 108 -18.60 -18.57 28.03
C LYS A 108 -18.84 -17.27 28.79
N THR A 109 -19.46 -16.29 28.15
CA THR A 109 -19.60 -14.92 28.69
C THR A 109 -21.06 -14.48 28.63
N PRO A 110 -21.85 -14.68 29.70
CA PRO A 110 -23.30 -14.38 29.70
C PRO A 110 -23.64 -12.89 29.87
N CYS A 111 -22.65 -12.02 30.08
CA CYS A 111 -22.85 -10.62 30.46
C CYS A 111 -22.65 -9.59 29.33
N VAL A 112 -22.26 -10.01 28.12
CA VAL A 112 -22.07 -9.10 26.97
C VAL A 112 -23.17 -9.37 25.96
N THR A 113 -23.88 -8.33 25.51
CA THR A 113 -24.89 -8.47 24.47
C THR A 113 -24.27 -8.33 23.07
N LEU A 114 -24.90 -8.95 22.07
CA LEU A 114 -24.48 -8.79 20.68
C LEU A 114 -24.58 -7.31 20.22
N GLU A 115 -25.53 -6.56 20.77
CA GLU A 115 -25.74 -5.14 20.47
C GLU A 115 -24.56 -4.28 20.94
N GLU A 116 -24.09 -4.46 22.18
CA GLU A 116 -22.90 -3.78 22.70
C GLU A 116 -21.67 -4.04 21.85
N LEU A 117 -21.48 -5.29 21.44
CA LEU A 117 -20.33 -5.72 20.65
C LEU A 117 -20.39 -5.20 19.21
N SER A 118 -21.59 -5.09 18.64
CA SER A 118 -21.82 -4.45 17.35
C SER A 118 -21.57 -2.95 17.39
N ALA A 119 -21.99 -2.27 18.47
CA ALA A 119 -21.75 -0.84 18.64
C ALA A 119 -20.25 -0.54 18.80
N GLU A 120 -19.53 -1.35 19.56
CA GLU A 120 -18.08 -1.24 19.72
C GLU A 120 -17.35 -1.48 18.39
N TYR A 121 -17.79 -2.49 17.62
CA TYR A 121 -17.28 -2.75 16.28
C TYR A 121 -17.46 -1.55 15.34
N ASP A 122 -18.65 -0.96 15.30
CA ASP A 122 -18.96 0.21 14.46
C ASP A 122 -18.17 1.46 14.88
N GLN A 123 -17.98 1.65 16.19
CA GLN A 123 -17.12 2.73 16.71
C GLN A 123 -15.68 2.58 16.21
N ILE A 124 -15.09 1.38 16.32
CA ILE A 124 -13.72 1.11 15.85
C ILE A 124 -13.62 1.34 14.34
N LEU A 125 -14.63 0.93 13.57
CA LEU A 125 -14.66 1.16 12.13
C LEU A 125 -14.66 2.64 11.75
N GLY A 126 -15.24 3.51 12.58
CA GLY A 126 -15.27 4.96 12.36
C GLY A 126 -13.94 5.68 12.61
N VAL A 127 -13.00 5.06 13.33
CA VAL A 127 -11.72 5.70 13.73
C VAL A 127 -10.70 5.74 12.60
N CYS A 128 -10.71 4.73 11.72
CA CYS A 128 -9.65 4.53 10.74
C CYS A 128 -10.19 4.43 9.31
N GLU A 129 -9.35 4.76 8.33
CA GLU A 129 -9.77 4.69 6.92
C GLU A 129 -10.22 3.28 6.53
N ASN A 130 -11.16 3.22 5.58
CA ASN A 130 -11.66 1.95 5.11
C ASN A 130 -10.66 1.27 4.17
N HIS A 131 -10.65 -0.07 4.19
CA HIS A 131 -9.85 -0.85 3.26
C HIS A 131 -10.45 -0.74 1.84
N LEU A 132 -9.61 -0.93 0.82
CA LEU A 132 -10.10 -1.04 -0.56
C LEU A 132 -10.58 -2.47 -0.83
N THR A 133 -11.38 -2.64 -1.88
CA THR A 133 -11.82 -3.96 -2.34
C THR A 133 -10.65 -4.89 -2.66
N ILE A 134 -9.54 -4.34 -3.17
CA ILE A 134 -8.34 -5.13 -3.46
C ILE A 134 -7.68 -5.68 -2.18
N ASP A 135 -7.75 -4.97 -1.05
CA ASP A 135 -7.19 -5.46 0.22
C ASP A 135 -7.96 -6.68 0.70
N TYR A 136 -9.28 -6.65 0.51
CA TYR A 136 -10.15 -7.77 0.81
C TYR A 136 -9.90 -8.98 -0.10
N TYR A 137 -9.66 -8.75 -1.40
CA TYR A 137 -9.30 -9.82 -2.34
C TYR A 137 -7.94 -10.44 -2.01
N LEU A 138 -6.94 -9.61 -1.69
CA LEU A 138 -5.63 -10.07 -1.23
C LEU A 138 -5.75 -10.87 0.07
N ALA A 139 -6.56 -10.41 1.03
CA ALA A 139 -6.80 -11.11 2.28
C ALA A 139 -7.44 -12.50 2.05
N GLN A 140 -8.38 -12.62 1.12
CA GLN A 140 -8.99 -13.92 0.76
C GLN A 140 -7.99 -14.86 0.10
N CYS A 141 -7.21 -14.37 -0.86
CA CYS A 141 -6.16 -15.15 -1.51
C CYS A 141 -5.10 -15.60 -0.49
N GLU A 142 -4.61 -14.70 0.37
CA GLU A 142 -3.64 -15.02 1.42
C GLU A 142 -4.20 -16.08 2.37
N ALA A 143 -5.40 -15.87 2.93
CA ALA A 143 -6.03 -16.82 3.83
C ALA A 143 -6.19 -18.22 3.21
N TYR A 144 -6.59 -18.30 1.94
CA TYR A 144 -6.73 -19.57 1.23
C TYR A 144 -5.37 -20.27 0.99
N LEU A 145 -4.33 -19.50 0.67
CA LEU A 145 -2.99 -20.03 0.42
C LEU A 145 -2.30 -20.49 1.71
N THR A 146 -2.44 -19.74 2.81
CA THR A 146 -1.82 -20.05 4.10
C THR A 146 -2.53 -21.18 4.85
N THR A 147 -3.78 -21.48 4.50
CA THR A 147 -4.53 -22.58 5.13
C THR A 147 -4.11 -23.93 4.53
N PRO A 148 -3.76 -24.94 5.37
CA PRO A 148 -3.45 -26.29 4.91
C PRO A 148 -4.59 -26.87 4.06
N LYS A 149 -4.26 -27.64 3.02
CA LYS A 149 -5.24 -28.17 2.03
C LYS A 149 -6.44 -28.84 2.68
N GLU A 150 -6.22 -29.58 3.76
CA GLU A 150 -7.24 -30.30 4.54
C GLU A 150 -8.28 -29.34 5.16
N ASN A 151 -7.81 -28.21 5.68
CA ASN A 151 -8.63 -27.21 6.37
C ASN A 151 -9.26 -26.18 5.42
N ARG A 152 -8.88 -26.17 4.13
CA ARG A 152 -9.44 -25.21 3.15
C ARG A 152 -10.94 -25.37 2.93
N LYS A 153 -11.49 -26.57 3.20
CA LYS A 153 -12.94 -26.80 3.10
C LYS A 153 -13.72 -25.98 4.13
N ASN A 154 -13.13 -25.73 5.29
CA ASN A 154 -13.72 -25.04 6.45
C ASN A 154 -13.60 -23.51 6.37
N LEU A 155 -12.98 -22.97 5.31
CA LEU A 155 -12.97 -21.52 5.07
C LEU A 155 -14.36 -21.03 4.66
N ASP A 156 -14.88 -20.09 5.43
CA ASP A 156 -16.18 -19.44 5.19
C ASP A 156 -16.23 -18.70 3.83
N LYS A 157 -15.12 -18.05 3.44
CA LYS A 157 -15.00 -17.36 2.14
C LYS A 157 -13.80 -17.89 1.36
N LYS A 158 -14.03 -18.21 0.08
CA LYS A 158 -13.04 -18.79 -0.83
C LYS A 158 -12.85 -17.85 -2.03
N PRO A 159 -11.60 -17.63 -2.47
CA PRO A 159 -11.34 -16.80 -3.63
C PRO A 159 -11.90 -17.46 -4.88
N THR A 160 -12.80 -16.76 -5.57
CA THR A 160 -13.31 -17.16 -6.88
C THR A 160 -12.26 -16.90 -7.97
N PRO A 161 -12.38 -17.53 -9.16
CA PRO A 161 -11.47 -17.25 -10.27
C PRO A 161 -11.39 -15.75 -10.63
N TYR A 162 -12.52 -15.04 -10.51
CA TYR A 162 -12.57 -13.58 -10.68
C TYR A 162 -11.65 -12.85 -9.70
N ILE A 163 -11.68 -13.21 -8.41
CA ILE A 163 -10.83 -12.61 -7.37
C ILE A 163 -9.35 -12.84 -7.70
N TRP A 164 -8.98 -14.02 -8.17
CA TRP A 164 -7.61 -14.32 -8.62
C TRP A 164 -7.17 -13.43 -9.78
N ILE A 165 -8.01 -13.28 -10.80
CA ILE A 165 -7.72 -12.44 -11.97
C ILE A 165 -7.57 -10.97 -11.55
N CYS A 166 -8.49 -10.44 -10.74
CA CYS A 166 -8.41 -9.06 -10.23
C CYS A 166 -7.13 -8.83 -9.41
N THR A 167 -6.76 -9.80 -8.58
CA THR A 167 -5.55 -9.72 -7.76
C THR A 167 -4.30 -9.75 -8.62
N ALA A 168 -4.21 -10.67 -9.58
CA ALA A 168 -3.10 -10.74 -10.52
C ALA A 168 -2.98 -9.45 -11.34
N TRP A 169 -4.08 -8.94 -11.87
CA TRP A 169 -4.13 -7.69 -12.62
C TRP A 169 -3.62 -6.51 -11.78
N HIS A 170 -4.04 -6.40 -10.52
CA HIS A 170 -3.57 -5.35 -9.62
C HIS A 170 -2.06 -5.41 -9.40
N ILE A 171 -1.51 -6.61 -9.15
CA ILE A 171 -0.08 -6.81 -8.95
C ILE A 171 0.68 -6.45 -10.23
N THR A 172 0.23 -6.92 -11.40
CA THR A 172 0.85 -6.61 -12.69
C THR A 172 0.82 -5.11 -12.97
N LYS A 173 -0.32 -4.44 -12.81
CA LYS A 173 -0.44 -2.98 -12.99
C LYS A 173 0.52 -2.23 -12.07
N ARG A 174 0.60 -2.62 -10.79
CA ARG A 174 1.50 -1.99 -9.82
C ARG A 174 2.97 -2.19 -10.19
N CYS A 175 3.34 -3.39 -10.63
CA CYS A 175 4.69 -3.71 -11.07
C CYS A 175 5.09 -2.90 -12.31
N LEU A 176 4.23 -2.86 -13.33
CA LEU A 176 4.45 -2.07 -14.55
C LEU A 176 4.59 -0.58 -14.27
N MET A 177 3.72 -0.03 -13.42
CA MET A 177 3.78 1.37 -13.01
C MET A 177 5.08 1.70 -12.27
N MET A 178 5.52 0.83 -11.34
CA MET A 178 6.79 1.01 -10.65
C MET A 178 7.96 0.92 -11.63
N ALA A 179 8.01 -0.12 -12.47
CA ALA A 179 9.05 -0.27 -13.49
C ALA A 179 9.16 0.97 -14.38
N PHE A 180 8.02 1.53 -14.82
CA PHE A 180 8.00 2.79 -15.57
C PHE A 180 8.66 3.94 -14.80
N PHE A 181 8.28 4.18 -13.54
CA PHE A 181 8.87 5.26 -12.75
C PHE A 181 10.37 5.09 -12.49
N TYR A 182 10.85 3.86 -12.29
CA TYR A 182 12.28 3.59 -12.09
C TYR A 182 13.10 3.74 -13.38
N LEU A 183 12.53 3.35 -14.53
CA LEU A 183 13.21 3.46 -15.83
C LEU A 183 13.21 4.89 -16.37
N LEU A 184 12.23 5.72 -16.01
CA LEU A 184 12.05 7.05 -16.58
C LEU A 184 13.31 7.95 -16.52
N PRO A 185 14.05 8.08 -15.40
CA PRO A 185 15.28 8.89 -15.39
C PRO A 185 16.35 8.41 -16.37
N VAL A 186 16.49 7.08 -16.53
CA VAL A 186 17.43 6.47 -17.48
C VAL A 186 16.98 6.72 -18.91
N LEU A 187 15.69 6.55 -19.19
CA LEU A 187 15.11 6.81 -20.50
C LEU A 187 15.27 8.29 -20.90
N VAL A 188 15.02 9.22 -19.98
CA VAL A 188 15.22 10.66 -20.22
C VAL A 188 16.68 10.96 -20.54
N PHE A 189 17.63 10.39 -19.78
CA PHE A 189 19.05 10.57 -20.05
C PHE A 189 19.44 10.05 -21.45
N ILE A 190 19.02 8.83 -21.82
CA ILE A 190 19.28 8.26 -23.15
C ILE A 190 18.66 9.12 -24.26
N LEU A 191 17.43 9.60 -24.07
CA LEU A 191 16.76 10.45 -25.06
C LEU A 191 17.49 11.78 -25.26
N LEU A 192 17.98 12.41 -24.19
CA LEU A 192 18.76 13.64 -24.29
C LEU A 192 20.06 13.41 -25.07
N GLU A 193 20.79 12.32 -24.81
CA GLU A 193 22.01 11.97 -25.53
C GLU A 193 21.77 11.55 -27.00
N CYS A 194 20.62 10.95 -27.32
CA CYS A 194 20.28 10.65 -28.72
C CYS A 194 19.86 11.89 -29.52
N MET A 195 19.44 12.96 -28.84
CA MET A 195 19.04 14.22 -29.48
C MET A 195 20.20 15.23 -29.60
N ALA A 196 21.25 15.07 -28.80
CA ALA A 196 22.49 15.87 -28.84
C ALA A 196 23.45 15.36 -29.93
#